data_AF-A0A9E2AHG9-F1
#
_entry.id   AF-A0A9E2AHG9-F1
#
_cell.length_a   1.000
_cell.length_b   1.000
_cell.length_c   1.000
_cell.angle_alpha   90.00
_cell.angle_beta   90.00
_cell.angle_gamma   90.00
#
_symmetry.space_group_name_H-M   'P 1'
#
loop_
_entity.id
_entity.type
_entity.pdbx_description
1 polymer ?
#
loop_
_entity_poly.entity_id
_entity_poly.type
_entity_poly.pdbx_seq_one_letter_code
_entity_poly.pdbx_strand_id
1 'polypeptide(L)' 'TMLQRDLDGHGIDYDARNIWQDGDAAASVRSVADGNETVPTVLIGDTALVNPTIDEVLDALAPA' A
#
# COMPACT_ATOMS: atom_id res chain seq x y z
N THR A 1 -4.11 -0.69 -10.74
CA THR A 1 -3.85 -2.15 -10.53
C THR A 1 -5.16 -2.83 -10.14
N MET A 2 -5.20 -4.16 -9.93
CA MET A 2 -6.40 -4.81 -9.35
C MET A 2 -6.73 -4.19 -7.98
N LEU A 3 -5.74 -4.10 -7.08
CA LEU A 3 -5.92 -3.50 -5.76
C LEU A 3 -6.49 -2.08 -5.80
N GLN A 4 -6.00 -1.19 -6.68
CA GLN A 4 -6.57 0.17 -6.81
C GLN A 4 -8.06 0.15 -7.19
N ARG A 5 -8.45 -0.73 -8.12
CA ARG A 5 -9.87 -0.86 -8.49
C ARG A 5 -10.71 -1.36 -7.33
N ASP A 6 -10.18 -2.26 -6.52
CA ASP A 6 -10.88 -2.78 -5.35
C ASP A 6 -11.04 -1.68 -4.30
N LEU A 7 -10.00 -0.87 -4.05
CA LEU A 7 -10.07 0.30 -3.17
C LEU A 7 -11.12 1.31 -3.64
N ASP A 8 -11.13 1.64 -4.94
CA ASP A 8 -12.13 2.52 -5.55
C ASP A 8 -13.55 1.93 -5.37
N GLY A 9 -13.71 0.61 -5.58
CA GLY A 9 -14.97 -0.10 -5.43
C GLY A 9 -15.51 -0.16 -4.00
N HIS A 10 -14.61 -0.13 -3.01
CA HIS A 10 -14.95 -0.03 -1.59
C HIS A 10 -15.06 1.41 -1.08
N GLY A 11 -14.82 2.43 -1.94
CA GLY A 11 -14.87 3.84 -1.57
C GLY A 11 -13.80 4.25 -0.57
N ILE A 12 -12.64 3.59 -0.61
CA ILE A 12 -11.51 3.88 0.27
C ILE A 12 -10.66 4.96 -0.37
N ASP A 13 -10.47 6.07 0.33
CA ASP A 13 -9.55 7.12 -0.10
C ASP A 13 -8.09 6.67 0.09
N TYR A 14 -7.26 6.89 -0.93
CA TYR A 14 -5.83 6.62 -0.89
C TYR A 14 -5.03 7.68 -1.64
N ASP A 15 -3.77 7.87 -1.23
CA ASP A 15 -2.79 8.67 -1.97
C ASP A 15 -1.83 7.74 -2.72
N ALA A 16 -1.93 7.71 -4.05
CA ALA A 16 -1.10 6.86 -4.88
C ALA A 16 0.24 7.52 -5.19
N ARG A 17 1.34 6.93 -4.69
CA ARG A 17 2.71 7.38 -4.97
C ARG A 17 3.42 6.45 -5.95
N ASN A 18 4.02 7.05 -6.99
CA ASN A 18 4.81 6.35 -7.99
C ASN A 18 6.28 6.33 -7.57
N ILE A 19 6.76 5.19 -7.08
CA ILE A 19 8.14 5.05 -6.57
C ILE A 19 9.23 5.23 -7.64
N TRP A 20 8.90 5.10 -8.92
CA TRP A 20 9.84 5.34 -10.01
C TRP A 20 10.04 6.83 -10.30
N GLN A 21 9.18 7.69 -9.74
CA GLN A 21 9.25 9.15 -9.86
C GLN A 21 9.54 9.84 -8.52
N ASP A 22 9.25 9.18 -7.41
CA ASP A 22 9.41 9.67 -6.05
C ASP A 22 10.41 8.79 -5.29
N GLY A 23 11.63 9.30 -5.11
CA GLY A 23 12.71 8.60 -4.44
C GLY A 23 12.46 8.36 -2.95
N ASP A 24 11.69 9.23 -2.29
CA ASP A 24 11.34 9.08 -0.87
C ASP A 24 10.29 7.98 -0.70
N ALA A 25 9.33 7.89 -1.63
CA ALA A 25 8.39 6.77 -1.69
C ALA A 25 9.12 5.44 -1.95
N ALA A 26 10.11 5.42 -2.84
CA ALA A 26 10.94 4.23 -3.08
C ALA A 26 11.71 3.79 -1.82
N ALA A 27 12.32 4.75 -1.10
CA ALA A 27 13.01 4.46 0.15
C ALA A 27 12.06 3.87 1.20
N SER A 28 10.84 4.40 1.29
CA SER A 28 9.80 3.90 2.20
C SER A 28 9.41 2.45 1.86
N VAL A 29 9.16 2.15 0.58
CA VAL A 29 8.85 0.77 0.12
C VAL A 29 9.99 -0.18 0.44
N ARG A 30 11.25 0.20 0.14
CA ARG A 30 12.41 -0.64 0.46
C ARG A 30 12.56 -0.89 1.96
N SER A 31 12.21 0.08 2.80
CA SER A 31 12.28 -0.08 4.25
C SER A 31 11.27 -1.11 4.79
N VAL A 32 10.14 -1.30 4.11
CA VAL A 32 9.06 -2.20 4.59
C VAL A 32 9.01 -3.53 3.81
N ALA A 33 9.58 -3.58 2.62
CA ALA A 33 9.58 -4.75 1.73
C ALA A 33 10.93 -5.49 1.71
N ASP A 34 11.63 -5.53 2.85
CA ASP A 34 12.92 -6.23 3.02
C ASP A 34 13.96 -5.82 1.95
N GLY A 35 14.05 -4.52 1.68
CA GLY A 35 14.95 -3.94 0.67
C GLY A 35 14.43 -4.00 -0.78
N ASN A 36 13.27 -4.61 -1.03
CA ASN A 36 12.71 -4.75 -2.37
C ASN A 36 11.79 -3.58 -2.75
N GLU A 37 11.49 -3.46 -4.05
CA GLU A 37 10.55 -2.48 -4.60
C GLU A 37 9.25 -3.15 -5.03
N THR A 38 8.70 -4.00 -4.18
CA THR A 38 7.49 -4.76 -4.46
C THR A 38 6.28 -3.83 -4.49
N VAL A 39 5.50 -3.92 -5.57
CA VAL A 39 4.27 -3.15 -5.76
C VAL A 39 3.09 -4.08 -6.04
N PRO A 40 1.87 -3.73 -5.59
CA PRO A 40 1.53 -2.59 -4.73
C PRO A 40 2.05 -2.76 -3.28
N THR A 41 2.51 -1.68 -2.65
CA THR A 41 2.74 -1.64 -1.20
C THR A 41 1.81 -0.57 -0.61
N VAL A 42 1.12 -0.91 0.47
CA VAL A 42 0.15 -0.03 1.14
C VAL A 42 0.64 0.28 2.53
N LEU A 43 0.61 1.56 2.91
CA LEU A 43 0.88 2.00 4.27
C LEU A 43 -0.42 2.50 4.90
N ILE A 44 -0.76 2.00 6.09
CA ILE A 44 -1.93 2.36 6.88
C ILE A 44 -1.45 2.70 8.29
N GLY A 45 -1.32 4.00 8.60
CA GLY A 45 -0.70 4.44 9.85
C GLY A 45 0.73 3.90 9.98
N ASP A 46 1.01 3.17 11.06
CA ASP A 46 2.30 2.51 11.29
C ASP A 46 2.41 1.11 10.65
N THR A 47 1.32 0.61 10.05
CA THR A 47 1.28 -0.72 9.43
C THR A 47 1.65 -0.62 7.95
N ALA A 48 2.55 -1.48 7.50
CA ALA A 48 2.90 -1.61 6.09
C ALA A 48 2.53 -3.01 5.58
N LEU A 49 1.87 -3.05 4.44
CA LEU A 49 1.45 -4.27 3.76
C LEU A 49 2.10 -4.35 2.38
N VAL A 50 2.85 -5.41 2.14
CA VAL A 50 3.64 -5.61 0.91
C VAL A 50 2.90 -6.57 -0.02
N ASN A 51 2.50 -6.10 -1.19
CA ASN A 51 1.64 -6.81 -2.15
C ASN A 51 0.37 -7.42 -1.53
N PRO A 52 -0.43 -6.64 -0.78
CA PRO A 52 -1.61 -7.16 -0.12
C PRO A 52 -2.77 -7.42 -1.09
N THR A 53 -3.68 -8.28 -0.64
CA THR A 53 -5.04 -8.40 -1.13
C THR A 53 -5.94 -7.31 -0.55
N ILE A 54 -7.12 -7.09 -1.14
CA ILE A 54 -8.09 -6.13 -0.58
C ILE A 54 -8.55 -6.52 0.82
N ASP A 55 -8.73 -7.82 1.09
CA ASP A 55 -9.18 -8.30 2.39
C ASP A 55 -8.18 -7.98 3.50
N GLU A 56 -6.87 -8.12 3.23
CA GLU A 56 -5.81 -7.72 4.17
C GLU A 56 -5.80 -6.20 4.44
N VAL A 57 -6.10 -5.39 3.42
CA VAL A 57 -6.22 -3.93 3.59
C VAL A 57 -7.44 -3.59 4.44
N LEU A 58 -8.58 -4.25 4.20
CA LEU A 58 -9.81 -4.03 4.97
C LEU A 58 -9.65 -4.45 6.43
N ASP A 59 -8.99 -5.58 6.69
CA ASP A 59 -8.70 -6.05 8.05
C ASP A 59 -7.79 -5.06 8.80
N ALA A 60 -6.76 -4.53 8.12
CA ALA A 60 -5.88 -3.51 8.70
C ALA A 60 -6.56 -2.14 8.93
N LEU A 61 -7.66 -1.85 8.23
CA LEU A 61 -8.48 -0.65 8.45
C LEU A 61 -9.54 -0.83 9.55
N ALA A 62 -9.82 -2.08 9.97
CA ALA A 62 -10.81 -2.34 10.99
C ALA A 62 -10.37 -1.76 12.34
N PRO A 63 -11.25 -1.07 13.07
CA PRO A 63 -10.94 -0.61 14.42
C PRO A 63 -10.72 -1.83 15.34
N ALA A 64 -9.72 -1.73 16.22
CA ALA A 64 -9.46 -2.71 17.27
C ALA A 64 -10.60 -2.82 18.29
#